data_AF-A0A923TIX6-F1
#
_entry.id   AF-A0A923TIX6-F1
#
_cell.length_a   1.000
_cell.length_b   1.000
_cell.length_c   1.000
_cell.angle_alpha   90.00
_cell.angle_beta   90.00
_cell.angle_gamma   90.00
#
_symmetry.space_group_name_H-M   'P 1'
#
loop_
_entity.id
_entity.type
_entity.pdbx_description
1 polymer ?
#
loop_
_entity_poly.entity_id
_entity_poly.type
_entity_poly.pdbx_seq_one_letter_code
_entity_poly.pdbx_strand_id
1 'polypeptide(L)'
;MSVEQGLTKVLGAWAAGSVVVGAALSASPRTRGFGRQTAAWGAIDGAIAYAGVRGRARKGPTDPVRLRRILLLNAGLDVGYLALGERMRRTERWRADGLAVLVQGAFLLVLDTTAAARL
;
A
#
# COMPACT_ATOMS: atom_id res chain seq x y z
N MET A 1 7.40 -9.60 -18.62
CA MET A 1 7.56 -8.58 -17.55
C MET A 1 7.94 -9.32 -16.28
N SER A 2 8.98 -8.90 -15.54
CA SER A 2 9.34 -9.59 -14.28
C SER A 2 8.32 -9.33 -13.17
N VAL A 3 8.27 -10.20 -12.15
CA VAL A 3 7.38 -10.01 -10.98
C VAL A 3 7.62 -8.65 -10.33
N GLU A 4 8.87 -8.26 -10.13
CA GLU A 4 9.27 -6.96 -9.57
C GLU A 4 8.74 -5.76 -10.39
N GLN A 5 8.80 -5.84 -11.72
CA GLN A 5 8.25 -4.78 -12.60
C GLN A 5 6.73 -4.72 -12.53
N GLY A 6 6.06 -5.89 -12.47
CA GLY A 6 4.61 -5.96 -12.30
C GLY A 6 4.16 -5.37 -10.96
N LEU A 7 4.84 -5.77 -9.89
CA LEU A 7 4.62 -5.26 -8.53
C LEU A 7 4.70 -3.74 -8.47
N THR A 8 5.81 -3.16 -8.94
CA THR A 8 6.02 -1.70 -8.90
C THR A 8 5.02 -0.94 -9.77
N LYS A 9 4.60 -1.51 -10.92
CA LYS A 9 3.56 -0.91 -11.77
C LYS A 9 2.19 -0.92 -11.09
N VAL A 10 1.79 -2.03 -10.50
CA VAL A 10 0.50 -2.15 -9.80
C VAL A 10 0.48 -1.26 -8.56
N LEU A 11 1.56 -1.26 -7.76
CA LEU A 11 1.70 -0.38 -6.60
C LEU A 11 1.63 1.10 -7.01
N GLY A 12 2.33 1.49 -8.09
CA GLY A 12 2.28 2.87 -8.60
C GLY A 12 0.90 3.29 -9.08
N ALA A 13 0.15 2.40 -9.74
CA ALA A 13 -1.23 2.68 -10.16
C ALA A 13 -2.17 2.83 -8.96
N TRP A 14 -2.05 1.95 -7.97
CA TRP A 14 -2.79 2.05 -6.71
C TRP A 14 -2.48 3.35 -5.97
N ALA A 15 -1.20 3.68 -5.83
CA ALA A 15 -0.73 4.92 -5.22
C ALA A 15 -1.34 6.16 -5.88
N ALA A 16 -1.25 6.26 -7.21
CA ALA A 16 -1.82 7.37 -7.97
C ALA A 16 -3.34 7.47 -7.79
N GLY A 17 -4.03 6.33 -7.87
CA GLY A 17 -5.48 6.26 -7.63
C GLY A 17 -5.86 6.71 -6.21
N SER A 18 -5.15 6.20 -5.19
CA SER A 18 -5.35 6.56 -3.79
C SER A 18 -5.10 8.04 -3.52
N VAL A 19 -4.08 8.65 -4.12
CA VAL A 19 -3.84 10.10 -4.01
C VAL A 19 -4.99 10.89 -4.63
N VAL A 20 -5.39 10.58 -5.87
CA VAL A 20 -6.45 11.32 -6.58
C VAL A 20 -7.79 11.16 -5.89
N VAL A 21 -8.20 9.91 -5.62
CA VAL A 21 -9.48 9.61 -4.96
C VAL A 21 -9.49 10.12 -3.53
N GLY A 22 -8.40 9.93 -2.78
CA GLY A 22 -8.26 10.44 -1.42
C GLY A 22 -8.35 11.95 -1.35
N ALA A 23 -7.70 12.67 -2.27
CA ALA A 23 -7.80 14.13 -2.37
C ALA A 23 -9.24 14.58 -2.68
N ALA A 24 -9.92 13.92 -3.62
CA ALA A 24 -11.32 14.22 -3.94
C ALA A 24 -12.24 13.98 -2.73
N LEU A 25 -12.11 12.83 -2.04
CA LEU A 25 -12.87 12.51 -0.84
C LEU A 25 -12.55 13.46 0.33
N SER A 26 -11.37 14.07 0.35
CA SER A 26 -10.97 15.03 1.39
C SER A 26 -11.73 16.35 1.33
N ALA A 27 -12.34 16.69 0.18
CA ALA A 27 -13.08 17.92 -0.03
C ALA A 27 -14.37 17.98 0.79
N SER A 28 -15.02 16.84 1.03
CA SER A 28 -16.26 16.75 1.79
C SER A 28 -16.00 16.52 3.29
N PRO A 29 -16.63 17.27 4.21
CA PRO A 29 -16.49 17.06 5.65
C PRO A 29 -16.81 15.63 6.11
N ARG A 30 -17.79 14.97 5.47
CA ARG A 30 -18.20 13.60 5.83
C ARG A 30 -17.13 12.55 5.56
N THR A 31 -16.32 12.74 4.52
CA THR A 31 -15.29 11.78 4.08
C THR A 31 -13.88 12.29 4.33
N ARG A 32 -13.72 13.47 4.93
CA ARG A 32 -12.45 14.18 5.02
C ARG A 32 -11.33 13.37 5.65
N GLY A 33 -11.59 12.73 6.79
CA GLY A 33 -10.59 11.91 7.49
C GLY A 33 -10.11 10.74 6.63
N PHE A 34 -11.05 9.96 6.10
CA PHE A 34 -10.75 8.80 5.26
C PHE A 34 -10.01 9.21 3.98
N GLY A 35 -10.45 10.30 3.34
CA GLY A 35 -9.82 10.84 2.15
C GLY A 35 -8.37 11.26 2.39
N ARG A 36 -8.12 12.00 3.49
CA ARG A 36 -6.76 12.44 3.85
C ARG A 36 -5.84 11.25 4.11
N GLN A 37 -6.34 10.26 4.84
CA GLN A 37 -5.56 9.08 5.17
C GLN A 37 -5.29 8.21 3.94
N THR A 38 -6.27 8.07 3.04
CA THR A 38 -6.11 7.38 1.75
C THR A 38 -5.08 8.08 0.87
N ALA A 39 -5.13 9.41 0.77
CA ALA A 39 -4.16 10.17 -0.01
C ALA A 39 -2.75 10.09 0.58
N ALA A 40 -2.63 10.16 1.91
CA ALA A 40 -1.34 10.06 2.60
C ALA A 40 -0.68 8.70 2.38
N TRP A 41 -1.42 7.60 2.55
CA TRP A 41 -0.91 6.26 2.23
C TRP A 41 -0.57 6.10 0.76
N GLY A 42 -1.43 6.58 -0.15
CA GLY A 42 -1.13 6.57 -1.59
C GLY A 42 0.16 7.31 -1.94
N ALA A 43 0.47 8.42 -1.26
CA ALA A 43 1.73 9.13 -1.46
C ALA A 43 2.95 8.32 -0.97
N ILE A 44 2.83 7.62 0.16
CA ILE A 44 3.86 6.73 0.70
C ILE A 44 4.10 5.57 -0.28
N ASP A 45 3.05 4.90 -0.73
CA ASP A 45 3.13 3.79 -1.70
C ASP A 45 3.77 4.26 -3.02
N GLY A 46 3.42 5.47 -3.47
CA GLY A 46 4.01 6.09 -4.66
C GLY A 46 5.52 6.32 -4.50
N ALA A 47 5.95 6.80 -3.33
CA ALA A 47 7.37 6.96 -3.02
C ALA A 47 8.11 5.60 -2.99
N ILE A 48 7.49 4.56 -2.43
CA ILE A 48 8.03 3.19 -2.42
C ILE A 48 8.15 2.64 -3.84
N ALA A 49 7.09 2.76 -4.65
CA ALA A 49 7.09 2.32 -6.05
C ALA A 49 8.19 3.02 -6.85
N TYR A 50 8.30 4.35 -6.70
CA TYR A 50 9.36 5.14 -7.34
C TYR A 50 10.76 4.73 -6.90
N ALA A 51 10.97 4.52 -5.59
CA ALA A 51 12.24 4.03 -5.05
C ALA A 51 12.58 2.64 -5.59
N GLY A 52 11.60 1.74 -5.74
CA GLY A 52 11.77 0.42 -6.35
C GLY A 52 12.22 0.50 -7.81
N VAL A 53 11.54 1.33 -8.63
CA VAL A 53 11.92 1.57 -10.03
C VAL A 53 13.34 2.14 -10.14
N ARG A 54 13.66 3.17 -9.34
CA ARG A 54 14.98 3.80 -9.31
C ARG A 54 16.07 2.84 -8.83
N GLY A 55 15.79 2.05 -7.80
CA GLY A 55 16.69 1.06 -7.24
C GLY A 55 17.06 0.01 -8.28
N ARG A 56 16.05 -0.54 -8.96
CA ARG A 56 16.24 -1.51 -10.05
C ARG A 56 17.04 -0.93 -11.21
N ALA A 57 16.74 0.31 -11.62
CA ALA A 57 17.48 0.96 -12.71
C ALA A 57 18.98 1.15 -12.39
N ARG A 58 19.33 1.35 -11.11
CA ARG A 58 20.72 1.56 -10.66
C ARG A 58 21.47 0.26 -10.35
N LYS A 59 20.79 -0.73 -9.77
CA LYS A 59 21.41 -1.93 -9.19
C LYS A 59 21.10 -3.22 -9.96
N GLY A 60 20.23 -3.15 -10.96
CA GLY A 60 19.66 -4.33 -11.64
C GLY A 60 18.49 -4.94 -10.87
N PRO A 61 17.92 -6.05 -11.38
CA PRO A 61 16.80 -6.74 -10.74
C PRO A 61 17.14 -7.23 -9.34
N THR A 62 16.17 -7.18 -8.43
CA THR A 62 16.32 -7.80 -7.11
C THR A 62 16.35 -9.32 -7.25
N ASP A 63 17.28 -9.98 -6.54
CA ASP A 63 17.33 -11.44 -6.44
C ASP A 63 15.95 -12.01 -6.02
N PRO A 64 15.41 -13.03 -6.73
CA PRO A 64 14.07 -13.55 -6.47
C PRO A 64 13.85 -14.05 -5.03
N VAL A 65 14.85 -14.72 -4.44
CA VAL A 65 14.75 -15.24 -3.07
C VAL A 65 14.71 -14.10 -2.06
N ARG A 66 15.54 -13.08 -2.24
CA ARG A 66 15.52 -11.85 -1.44
C ARG A 66 14.19 -11.12 -1.58
N LEU A 67 13.69 -10.94 -2.81
CA LEU A 67 12.43 -10.26 -3.06
C LEU A 67 11.26 -10.99 -2.38
N ARG A 68 11.19 -12.32 -2.51
CA ARG A 68 10.17 -13.13 -1.85
C ARG A 68 10.18 -12.96 -0.33
N ARG A 69 11.37 -12.92 0.30
CA ARG A 69 11.49 -12.67 1.75
C ARG A 69 10.97 -11.31 2.16
N ILE A 70 11.27 -10.26 1.38
CA ILE A 70 10.77 -8.90 1.64
C ILE A 70 9.25 -8.87 1.56
N LEU A 71 8.66 -9.47 0.53
CA LEU A 71 7.20 -9.51 0.35
C LEU A 71 6.49 -10.29 1.45
N LEU A 72 7.04 -11.42 1.91
CA LEU A 72 6.47 -12.17 3.02
C LEU A 72 6.56 -11.40 4.35
N LEU A 73 7.65 -10.66 4.57
CA LEU A 73 7.77 -9.78 5.72
C LEU A 73 6.70 -8.68 5.69
N ASN A 74 6.53 -8.01 4.54
CA ASN A 74 5.51 -6.99 4.37
C ASN A 74 4.09 -7.55 4.54
N ALA A 75 3.79 -8.72 3.96
CA ALA A 75 2.50 -9.38 4.17
C ALA A 75 2.21 -9.62 5.65
N GLY A 76 3.23 -9.98 6.44
CA GLY A 76 3.11 -10.07 7.91
C GLY A 76 2.79 -8.72 8.56
N LEU A 77 3.44 -7.64 8.11
CA LEU A 77 3.14 -6.28 8.58
C LEU A 77 1.72 -5.86 8.19
N ASP A 78 1.25 -6.18 6.99
CA ASP A 78 -0.09 -5.84 6.52
C ASP A 78 -1.18 -6.52 7.36
N VAL A 79 -0.98 -7.77 7.78
CA VAL A 79 -1.87 -8.43 8.75
C VAL A 79 -1.90 -7.63 10.07
N GLY A 80 -0.76 -7.12 10.53
CA GLY A 80 -0.68 -6.23 11.68
C GLY A 80 -1.43 -4.91 11.46
N TYR A 81 -1.29 -4.29 10.29
CA TYR A 81 -2.06 -3.10 9.91
C TYR A 81 -3.55 -3.37 9.86
N LEU A 82 -3.99 -4.53 9.36
CA LEU A 82 -5.41 -4.91 9.36
C LEU A 82 -5.95 -5.03 10.79
N ALA A 83 -5.22 -5.70 11.69
CA ALA A 83 -5.59 -5.80 13.09
C ALA A 83 -5.65 -4.41 13.77
N LEU A 84 -4.70 -3.53 13.46
CA LEU A 84 -4.68 -2.16 13.97
C LEU A 84 -5.85 -1.33 13.41
N GLY A 85 -6.11 -1.39 12.11
CA GLY A 85 -7.22 -0.70 11.46
C GLY A 85 -8.58 -1.14 12.01
N GLU A 86 -8.73 -2.45 12.26
CA GLU A 86 -9.89 -3.03 12.94
C GLU A 86 -10.07 -2.47 14.36
N ARG A 87 -8.97 -2.33 15.11
CA ARG A 87 -9.02 -1.73 16.45
C ARG A 87 -9.39 -0.24 16.39
N MET A 88 -8.75 0.51 15.51
CA MET A 88 -8.95 1.96 15.35
C MET A 88 -10.38 2.27 14.92
N ARG A 89 -10.95 1.49 13.99
CA ARG A 89 -12.29 1.76 13.45
C ARG A 89 -13.41 1.67 14.49
N ARG A 90 -13.17 1.02 15.62
CA ARG A 90 -14.12 0.86 16.73
C ARG A 90 -14.23 2.09 17.62
N THR A 91 -13.28 3.02 17.49
CA THR A 91 -13.30 4.29 18.23
C THR A 91 -13.76 5.41 17.31
N GLU A 92 -14.64 6.29 17.79
CA GLU A 92 -15.22 7.35 16.97
C GLU A 92 -14.15 8.31 16.42
N ARG A 93 -13.17 8.66 17.26
CA ARG A 93 -12.03 9.51 16.93
C ARG A 93 -11.20 9.00 15.76
N TRP A 94 -10.94 7.68 15.70
CA TRP A 94 -10.04 7.07 14.72
C TRP A 94 -10.79 6.26 13.66
N ARG A 95 -12.12 6.41 13.59
CA ARG A 95 -12.96 5.56 12.75
C ARG A 95 -12.56 5.61 11.29
N ALA A 96 -12.40 6.83 10.77
CA ALA A 96 -12.05 7.06 9.38
C ALA A 96 -10.64 6.59 9.03
N ASP A 97 -9.68 6.80 9.94
CA ASP A 97 -8.29 6.37 9.75
C ASP A 97 -8.17 4.85 9.78
N GLY A 98 -8.87 4.19 10.71
CA GLY A 98 -8.93 2.74 10.77
C GLY A 98 -9.52 2.12 9.51
N LEU A 99 -10.59 2.70 8.96
CA LEU A 99 -11.16 2.25 7.69
C LEU A 99 -10.20 2.45 6.52
N ALA A 100 -9.48 3.58 6.46
CA ALA A 100 -8.48 3.79 5.42
C ALA A 100 -7.34 2.77 5.53
N VAL A 101 -6.80 2.54 6.74
CA VAL A 101 -5.75 1.54 6.99
C VAL A 101 -6.21 0.14 6.59
N LEU A 102 -7.46 -0.23 6.85
CA LEU A 102 -8.01 -1.53 6.42
C LEU A 102 -8.02 -1.67 4.90
N VAL A 103 -8.46 -0.64 4.17
CA VAL A 103 -8.51 -0.69 2.70
C VAL A 103 -7.11 -0.78 2.11
N GLN A 104 -6.18 0.06 2.59
CA GLN A 104 -4.81 0.09 2.08
C GLN A 104 -4.08 -1.22 2.42
N GLY A 105 -4.14 -1.66 3.69
CA GLY A 105 -3.49 -2.90 4.14
C GLY A 105 -4.06 -4.14 3.46
N ALA A 106 -5.36 -4.20 3.19
CA ALA A 106 -5.96 -5.34 2.48
C ALA A 106 -5.45 -5.44 1.04
N PHE A 107 -5.33 -4.30 0.35
CA PHE A 107 -4.77 -4.26 -1.00
C PHE A 107 -3.30 -4.70 -1.01
N LEU A 108 -2.48 -4.13 -0.12
CA LEU A 108 -1.04 -4.45 -0.03
C LEU A 108 -0.81 -5.92 0.32
N LEU A 109 -1.59 -6.46 1.26
CA LEU A 109 -1.51 -7.87 1.63
C LEU A 109 -1.75 -8.78 0.41
N VAL A 110 -2.78 -8.51 -0.39
CA VAL A 110 -3.08 -9.27 -1.61
C VAL A 110 -1.96 -9.09 -2.64
N LEU A 111 -1.48 -7.87 -2.83
CA LEU A 111 -0.42 -7.59 -3.78
C LEU A 111 0.86 -8.36 -3.43
N ASP A 112 1.30 -8.27 -2.17
CA ASP A 112 2.56 -8.86 -1.71
C ASP A 112 2.50 -10.38 -1.66
N THR A 113 1.40 -10.96 -1.16
CA THR A 113 1.23 -12.42 -1.14
C THR A 113 1.15 -13.01 -2.55
N THR A 114 0.41 -12.37 -3.47
CA THR A 114 0.32 -12.86 -4.85
C THR A 114 1.61 -12.65 -5.64
N ALA A 115 2.41 -11.62 -5.33
CA ALA A 115 3.74 -11.45 -5.91
C ALA A 115 4.73 -12.48 -5.34
N ALA A 116 4.72 -12.72 -4.03
CA ALA A 116 5.57 -13.72 -3.37
C ALA A 116 5.30 -15.14 -3.86
N ALA A 117 4.04 -15.48 -4.15
CA ALA A 117 3.65 -16.79 -4.69
C ALA A 117 4.15 -17.06 -6.12
N ARG A 118 4.54 -16.00 -6.86
CA ARG A 118 5.03 -16.08 -8.25
C ARG A 118 6.56 -16.07 -8.35
N LEU A 119 7.27 -15.98 -7.21
CA LEU A 119 8.73 -16.00 -7.09
C LEU A 119 9.20 -17.35 -6.56
#